data_AF-A0A8T2KU83-F1
#
_entry.id   AF-A0A8T2KU83-F1
#
_cell.length_a   1.000
_cell.length_b   1.000
_cell.length_c   1.000
_cell.angle_alpha   90.00
_cell.angle_beta   90.00
_cell.angle_gamma   90.00
#
_symmetry.space_group_name_H-M   'P 1'
#
loop_
_entity.id
_entity.type
_entity.pdbx_description
1 polymer ?
#
loop_
_entity_poly.entity_id
_entity_poly.type
_entity_poly.pdbx_seq_one_letter_code
_entity_poly.pdbx_strand_id
1 'polypeptide(L)'
;MGRSRSRSSSHSKRSKSGGGKHGKKRSRSRSREKKRRSKSRESKRNRRRESRSRSRSETAPSRRERERERAASPPDKIDIFGRTLSKRSAGDEKQKKEEEEKRAELERQRSIRQQEIEERLIEEETARRVEELVAKRVEEELEKRKDEIEREVLRRVEEAKRIMEKQLLEELERQRQAELEAQKAREEEEKSKREELEKILVENNRKIADAQAKLAEEQLRIVEEQRKIHEERMKLEQERQRQQKEEQRIILGKGKSRPKLSFSLKATE
;
A
#
# COMPACT_ATOMS: atom_id res chain seq x y z
N MET A 1 -25.70 -57.54 3.49
CA MET A 1 -24.87 -58.27 2.51
C MET A 1 -24.31 -57.31 1.47
N GLY A 2 -23.09 -57.58 0.99
CA GLY A 2 -22.50 -57.11 -0.29
C GLY A 2 -22.33 -55.59 -0.49
N ARG A 3 -21.17 -54.96 -0.27
CA ARG A 3 -19.93 -54.99 -1.09
C ARG A 3 -20.08 -54.48 -2.55
N SER A 4 -19.37 -53.37 -2.81
CA SER A 4 -18.47 -53.12 -3.97
C SER A 4 -19.02 -52.37 -5.20
N ARG A 5 -18.45 -51.18 -5.50
CA ARG A 5 -17.36 -50.90 -6.51
C ARG A 5 -17.92 -50.93 -7.96
N SER A 6 -17.80 -49.91 -8.84
CA SER A 6 -16.55 -49.31 -9.35
C SER A 6 -16.85 -48.26 -10.46
N ARG A 7 -16.08 -47.16 -10.47
CA ARG A 7 -15.23 -46.61 -11.59
C ARG A 7 -15.94 -46.26 -12.93
N SER A 8 -15.84 -45.03 -13.47
CA SER A 8 -14.67 -44.46 -14.19
C SER A 8 -14.98 -42.98 -14.53
N SER A 9 -14.17 -41.94 -14.27
CA SER A 9 -12.84 -41.57 -14.79
C SER A 9 -12.79 -41.02 -16.23
N SER A 10 -12.74 -39.69 -16.37
CA SER A 10 -11.93 -38.96 -17.39
C SER A 10 -11.78 -37.49 -16.91
N HIS A 11 -10.63 -37.05 -16.37
CA HIS A 11 -9.52 -36.36 -17.06
C HIS A 11 -9.97 -35.10 -17.83
N SER A 12 -9.44 -33.87 -17.71
CA SER A 12 -8.18 -33.40 -17.13
C SER A 12 -8.15 -31.85 -17.02
N LYS A 13 -7.34 -31.33 -16.08
CA LYS A 13 -6.56 -30.06 -16.09
C LYS A 13 -7.29 -28.71 -16.06
N ARG A 14 -7.18 -27.98 -14.93
CA ARG A 14 -6.28 -26.81 -14.78
C ARG A 14 -6.16 -26.35 -13.32
N SER A 15 -5.08 -25.63 -13.05
CA SER A 15 -4.34 -25.45 -11.81
C SER A 15 -4.72 -24.22 -10.95
N LYS A 16 -4.51 -24.38 -9.62
CA LYS A 16 -3.98 -23.42 -8.62
C LYS A 16 -4.65 -22.04 -8.44
N SER A 17 -5.31 -21.87 -7.29
CA SER A 17 -5.04 -20.87 -6.22
C SER A 17 -6.20 -20.93 -5.20
N GLY A 18 -6.03 -21.34 -3.94
CA GLY A 18 -5.56 -20.50 -2.82
C GLY A 18 -6.72 -19.63 -2.30
N GLY A 19 -7.20 -19.66 -1.06
CA GLY A 19 -6.82 -20.30 0.19
C GLY A 19 -7.98 -20.12 1.19
N GLY A 20 -8.03 -21.00 2.19
CA GLY A 20 -9.21 -21.30 3.01
C GLY A 20 -9.64 -20.25 4.05
N LYS A 21 -10.94 -20.32 4.33
CA LYS A 21 -11.67 -19.72 5.45
C LYS A 21 -11.33 -20.43 6.76
N HIS A 22 -11.26 -19.72 7.89
CA HIS A 22 -11.80 -20.21 9.17
C HIS A 22 -12.14 -19.03 10.09
N GLY A 23 -13.42 -18.93 10.48
CA GLY A 23 -13.89 -18.05 11.53
C GLY A 23 -13.92 -18.75 12.88
N LYS A 24 -13.66 -18.00 13.95
CA LYS A 24 -14.18 -18.28 15.31
C LYS A 24 -14.09 -17.02 16.18
N LYS A 25 -15.23 -16.58 16.70
CA LYS A 25 -15.38 -15.47 17.65
C LYS A 25 -14.92 -15.91 19.05
N ARG A 26 -14.24 -15.03 19.81
CA ARG A 26 -14.38 -14.94 21.28
C ARG A 26 -13.83 -13.61 21.83
N SER A 27 -14.69 -12.94 22.59
CA SER A 27 -14.55 -11.66 23.29
C SER A 27 -13.48 -11.63 24.40
N ARG A 28 -12.78 -10.50 24.56
CA ARG A 28 -12.53 -9.84 25.86
C ARG A 28 -11.69 -8.57 25.70
N SER A 29 -12.22 -7.46 26.22
CA SER A 29 -11.58 -6.17 26.43
C SER A 29 -10.43 -6.27 27.44
N ARG A 30 -9.35 -5.48 27.22
CA ARG A 30 -8.53 -4.83 28.27
C ARG A 30 -7.42 -3.97 27.64
N SER A 31 -7.42 -2.70 28.05
CA SER A 31 -6.33 -1.73 27.93
C SER A 31 -4.98 -2.29 28.40
N ARG A 32 -3.87 -1.89 27.77
CA ARG A 32 -2.64 -1.41 28.45
C ARG A 32 -1.50 -1.13 27.46
N GLU A 33 -1.07 0.14 27.46
CA GLU A 33 0.31 0.63 27.41
C GLU A 33 1.38 -0.19 26.66
N LYS A 34 1.87 0.39 25.56
CA LYS A 34 3.12 -0.01 24.91
C LYS A 34 4.34 0.54 25.68
N LYS A 35 4.91 -0.28 26.57
CA LYS A 35 6.29 -0.07 27.05
C LYS A 35 7.28 -0.54 25.99
N ARG A 36 8.09 0.39 25.49
CA ARG A 36 9.26 0.10 24.63
C ARG A 36 10.30 -0.66 25.44
N ARG A 37 10.74 -1.82 24.96
CA ARG A 37 11.93 -2.51 25.45
C ARG A 37 12.71 -3.09 24.29
N SER A 38 13.93 -2.60 24.15
CA SER A 38 15.00 -2.99 23.24
C SER A 38 15.36 -4.47 23.38
N LYS A 39 15.63 -5.15 22.25
CA LYS A 39 16.59 -6.25 22.18
C LYS A 39 17.00 -6.59 20.75
N SER A 40 18.31 -6.77 20.62
CA SER A 40 19.14 -7.10 19.47
C SER A 40 18.59 -8.22 18.58
N ARG A 41 18.67 -7.99 17.26
CA ARG A 41 18.49 -9.03 16.24
C ARG A 41 19.83 -9.69 15.94
N GLU A 42 19.94 -10.94 16.33
CA GLU A 42 20.98 -11.86 15.87
C GLU A 42 20.32 -12.88 14.94
N SER A 43 20.74 -12.93 13.67
CA SER A 43 20.31 -13.96 12.73
C SER A 43 21.44 -14.36 11.77
N LYS A 44 22.19 -15.37 12.24
CA LYS A 44 22.67 -16.57 11.54
C LYS A 44 23.11 -16.49 10.06
N ARG A 45 24.38 -16.87 9.89
CA ARG A 45 24.95 -17.80 8.88
C ARG A 45 24.74 -17.43 7.40
N ASN A 46 25.84 -17.02 6.77
CA ASN A 46 26.22 -17.66 5.52
C ASN A 46 27.72 -17.93 5.41
N ARG A 47 28.02 -19.17 5.02
CA ARG A 47 29.33 -19.74 4.74
C ARG A 47 29.86 -19.15 3.45
N ARG A 48 31.06 -18.56 3.46
CA ARG A 48 31.97 -18.62 2.31
C ARG A 48 33.42 -18.48 2.78
N ARG A 49 34.23 -19.40 2.25
CA ARG A 49 35.66 -19.62 2.46
C ARG A 49 36.47 -18.34 2.29
N GLU A 50 37.29 -18.01 3.28
CA GLU A 50 38.52 -17.23 3.09
C GLU A 50 39.53 -17.72 4.12
N SER A 51 40.33 -18.71 3.73
CA SER A 51 41.51 -19.12 4.49
C SER A 51 42.69 -19.07 3.53
N ARG A 52 43.43 -17.97 3.59
CA ARG A 52 44.77 -17.87 2.99
C ARG A 52 45.70 -17.08 3.90
N SER A 53 46.09 -17.75 4.96
CA SER A 53 47.32 -17.51 5.69
C SER A 53 48.52 -17.69 4.76
N ARG A 54 49.36 -16.66 4.65
CA ARG A 54 50.74 -16.77 4.14
C ARG A 54 51.66 -15.95 5.04
N SER A 55 51.97 -16.53 6.19
CA SER A 55 53.21 -16.28 6.91
C SER A 55 54.20 -17.32 6.40
N ARG A 56 55.23 -16.90 5.67
CA ARG A 56 56.32 -17.79 5.26
C ARG A 56 57.64 -17.20 5.75
N SER A 57 58.16 -17.86 6.77
CA SER A 57 59.55 -17.85 7.23
C SER A 57 60.51 -18.16 6.08
N GLU A 58 61.59 -17.40 5.95
CA GLU A 58 62.81 -17.87 5.30
C GLU A 58 64.02 -17.62 6.20
N THR A 59 64.43 -18.70 6.85
CA THR A 59 65.79 -18.95 7.33
C THR A 59 66.60 -19.55 6.19
N ALA A 60 67.67 -18.88 5.73
CA ALA A 60 69.00 -19.46 5.49
C ALA A 60 69.90 -18.45 4.73
N PRO A 61 71.19 -18.35 5.11
CA PRO A 61 72.10 -17.32 4.61
C PRO A 61 72.80 -17.77 3.33
N SER A 62 72.67 -16.99 2.25
CA SER A 62 73.50 -17.17 1.05
C SER A 62 74.74 -16.29 1.16
N ARG A 63 75.86 -16.94 1.46
CA ARG A 63 77.20 -16.53 1.02
C ARG A 63 77.13 -15.99 -0.40
N ARG A 64 77.62 -14.77 -0.61
CA ARG A 64 78.32 -14.36 -1.82
C ARG A 64 79.17 -13.16 -1.47
N GLU A 65 80.43 -13.49 -1.19
CA GLU A 65 81.59 -12.68 -1.49
C GLU A 65 81.29 -11.72 -2.64
N ARG A 66 81.34 -10.43 -2.33
CA ARG A 66 81.87 -9.47 -3.27
C ARG A 66 82.49 -8.36 -2.45
N GLU A 67 83.67 -8.70 -1.93
CA GLU A 67 84.73 -7.74 -1.69
C GLU A 67 84.77 -6.79 -2.89
N ARG A 68 84.22 -5.59 -2.72
CA ARG A 68 84.58 -4.48 -3.59
C ARG A 68 85.82 -3.89 -2.97
N GLU A 69 86.92 -4.57 -3.30
CA GLU A 69 88.27 -4.05 -3.16
C GLU A 69 88.26 -2.61 -3.63
N ARG A 70 88.45 -1.71 -2.66
CA ARG A 70 88.91 -0.36 -2.91
C ARG A 70 90.28 -0.55 -3.54
N ALA A 71 90.36 -0.45 -4.87
CA ALA A 71 91.58 -0.62 -5.63
C ALA A 71 92.71 0.18 -4.95
N ALA A 72 93.62 -0.55 -4.31
CA ALA A 72 94.86 0.00 -3.80
C ALA A 72 95.64 0.49 -5.01
N SER A 73 95.94 1.79 -5.05
CA SER A 73 96.88 2.32 -6.03
C SER A 73 98.19 1.53 -5.96
N PRO A 74 98.89 1.29 -7.08
CA PRO A 74 100.14 0.52 -7.07
C PRO A 74 101.14 1.18 -6.12
N PRO A 75 101.92 0.43 -5.31
CA PRO A 75 102.99 1.04 -4.53
C PRO A 75 103.98 1.67 -5.51
N ASP A 76 104.14 2.98 -5.43
CA ASP A 76 105.13 3.70 -6.22
C ASP A 76 106.51 3.07 -5.95
N LYS A 77 107.19 2.62 -7.01
CA LYS A 77 108.59 2.17 -6.89
C LYS A 77 109.43 3.38 -6.48
N ILE A 78 110.09 3.24 -5.33
CA ILE A 78 110.91 4.27 -4.71
C ILE A 78 112.36 4.03 -5.14
N ASP A 79 113.02 5.05 -5.68
CA ASP A 79 114.46 5.00 -5.99
C ASP A 79 115.29 5.08 -4.69
N ILE A 80 116.59 4.76 -4.72
CA ILE A 80 117.53 4.67 -3.59
C ILE A 80 117.56 5.96 -2.71
N PHE A 81 117.03 7.08 -3.20
CA PHE A 81 116.86 8.35 -2.48
C PHE A 81 115.42 8.66 -2.00
N GLY A 82 114.51 7.70 -1.92
CA GLY A 82 113.23 7.88 -1.24
C GLY A 82 112.16 8.65 -2.04
N ARG A 83 112.28 8.81 -3.36
CA ARG A 83 111.30 9.51 -4.21
C ARG A 83 110.43 8.53 -4.98
N THR A 84 109.10 8.74 -4.96
CA THR A 84 108.13 7.90 -5.68
C THR A 84 108.19 8.15 -7.18
N LEU A 85 108.47 7.10 -7.98
CA LEU A 85 108.41 7.16 -9.45
C LEU A 85 106.96 7.02 -9.94
N SER A 86 106.06 7.87 -9.43
CA SER A 86 104.77 8.10 -10.08
C SER A 86 105.03 9.04 -11.24
N LYS A 87 105.06 8.50 -12.47
CA LYS A 87 104.91 9.34 -13.66
C LYS A 87 103.52 9.96 -13.59
N ARG A 88 103.40 11.10 -12.90
CA ARG A 88 102.31 12.05 -13.07
C ARG A 88 102.34 12.44 -14.53
N SER A 89 101.58 11.72 -15.33
CA SER A 89 101.28 12.17 -16.67
C SER A 89 100.52 13.49 -16.49
N ALA A 90 100.78 14.48 -17.34
CA ALA A 90 100.04 15.75 -17.34
C ALA A 90 98.51 15.56 -17.49
N GLY A 91 98.03 14.33 -17.73
CA GLY A 91 96.62 13.94 -17.65
C GLY A 91 96.05 13.93 -16.24
N ASP A 92 96.80 13.58 -15.19
CA ASP A 92 96.27 13.52 -13.81
C ASP A 92 96.05 14.91 -13.19
N GLU A 93 96.92 15.89 -13.48
CA GLU A 93 96.69 17.27 -13.06
C GLU A 93 95.55 17.93 -13.85
N LYS A 94 95.35 17.54 -15.12
CA LYS A 94 94.18 17.94 -15.89
C LYS A 94 92.90 17.29 -15.37
N GLN A 95 92.94 16.00 -15.02
CA GLN A 95 91.80 15.30 -14.41
C GLN A 95 91.46 15.83 -13.02
N LYS A 96 92.45 16.17 -12.18
CA LYS A 96 92.19 16.82 -10.88
C LYS A 96 91.60 18.22 -11.05
N LYS A 97 92.10 19.02 -12.00
CA LYS A 97 91.50 20.32 -12.33
C LYS A 97 90.09 20.18 -12.89
N GLU A 98 89.85 19.22 -13.78
CA GLU A 98 88.51 18.90 -14.29
C GLU A 98 87.58 18.33 -13.20
N GLU A 99 88.09 17.56 -12.24
CA GLU A 99 87.31 17.08 -11.09
C GLU A 99 87.01 18.19 -10.09
N GLU A 100 87.93 19.11 -9.86
CA GLU A 100 87.71 20.32 -9.05
C GLU A 100 86.72 21.26 -9.74
N GLU A 101 86.79 21.44 -11.05
CA GLU A 101 85.80 22.17 -11.85
C GLU A 101 84.44 21.48 -11.79
N LYS A 102 84.37 20.15 -11.96
CA LYS A 102 83.12 19.38 -11.79
C LYS A 102 82.57 19.47 -10.36
N ARG A 103 83.44 19.50 -9.34
CA ARG A 103 83.02 19.70 -7.93
C ARG A 103 82.51 21.12 -7.69
N ALA A 104 83.15 22.13 -8.25
CA ALA A 104 82.71 23.52 -8.20
C ALA A 104 81.40 23.73 -8.98
N GLU A 105 81.21 23.05 -10.11
CA GLU A 105 79.95 23.02 -10.86
C GLU A 105 78.84 22.33 -10.07
N LEU A 106 79.13 21.21 -9.40
CA LEU A 106 78.18 20.53 -8.53
C LEU A 106 77.83 21.36 -7.29
N GLU A 107 78.79 22.11 -6.74
CA GLU A 107 78.57 23.04 -5.64
C GLU A 107 77.72 24.23 -6.06
N ARG A 108 77.98 24.80 -7.25
CA ARG A 108 77.12 25.82 -7.88
C ARG A 108 75.70 25.28 -8.11
N GLN A 109 75.56 24.07 -8.65
CA GLN A 109 74.24 23.44 -8.83
C GLN A 109 73.51 23.20 -7.50
N ARG A 110 74.23 22.87 -6.42
CA ARG A 110 73.62 22.75 -5.08
C ARG A 110 73.18 24.10 -4.54
N SER A 111 73.98 25.14 -4.71
CA SER A 111 73.61 26.50 -4.30
C SER A 111 72.40 27.04 -5.07
N ILE A 112 72.31 26.78 -6.38
CA ILE A 112 71.15 27.13 -7.21
C ILE A 112 69.90 26.39 -6.73
N ARG A 113 70.01 25.09 -6.45
CA ARG A 113 68.87 24.31 -5.91
C ARG A 113 68.43 24.80 -4.53
N GLN A 114 69.34 25.26 -3.68
CA GLN A 114 68.99 25.83 -2.38
C GLN A 114 68.27 27.16 -2.54
N GLN A 115 68.79 28.03 -3.42
CA GLN A 115 68.13 29.30 -3.77
C GLN A 115 66.74 29.06 -4.37
N GLU A 116 66.58 28.10 -5.28
CA GLU A 116 65.27 27.72 -5.84
C GLU A 116 64.29 27.22 -4.76
N ILE A 117 64.77 26.48 -3.75
CA ILE A 117 63.93 26.02 -2.64
C ILE A 117 63.52 27.18 -1.73
N GLU A 118 64.46 28.08 -1.41
CA GLU A 118 64.19 29.26 -0.61
C GLU A 118 63.24 30.23 -1.32
N GLU A 119 63.45 30.47 -2.61
CA GLU A 119 62.55 31.28 -3.46
C GLU A 119 61.16 30.66 -3.51
N ARG A 120 61.03 29.34 -3.71
CA ARG A 120 59.73 28.67 -3.66
C ARG A 120 59.03 28.78 -2.31
N LEU A 121 59.78 28.71 -1.20
CA LEU A 121 59.18 28.89 0.13
C LEU A 121 58.68 30.33 0.32
N ILE A 122 59.40 31.32 -0.18
CA ILE A 122 58.99 32.74 -0.14
C ILE A 122 57.77 32.97 -1.05
N GLU A 123 57.76 32.38 -2.25
CA GLU A 123 56.62 32.41 -3.17
C GLU A 123 55.37 31.75 -2.56
N GLU A 124 55.53 30.60 -1.90
CA GLU A 124 54.44 29.94 -1.19
C GLU A 124 53.94 30.77 0.00
N GLU A 125 54.84 31.37 0.78
CA GLU A 125 54.44 32.25 1.89
C GLU A 125 53.73 33.51 1.41
N THR A 126 54.18 34.10 0.30
CA THR A 126 53.53 35.27 -0.30
C THR A 126 52.19 34.92 -0.92
N ALA A 127 52.08 33.78 -1.61
CA ALA A 127 50.81 33.25 -2.11
C ALA A 127 49.82 33.01 -0.96
N ARG A 128 50.26 32.39 0.15
CA ARG A 128 49.42 32.19 1.35
C ARG A 128 48.94 33.51 1.96
N ARG A 129 49.81 34.52 2.08
CA ARG A 129 49.42 35.85 2.60
C ARG A 129 48.39 36.53 1.69
N VAL A 130 48.55 36.41 0.37
CA VAL A 130 47.58 36.93 -0.59
C VAL A 130 46.25 36.19 -0.48
N GLU A 131 46.26 34.85 -0.43
CA GLU A 131 45.07 34.03 -0.24
C GLU A 131 44.33 34.37 1.04
N GLU A 132 45.03 34.56 2.17
CA GLU A 132 44.41 34.96 3.43
C GLU A 132 43.77 36.36 3.36
N LEU A 133 44.42 37.32 2.70
CA LEU A 133 43.85 38.66 2.51
C LEU A 133 42.63 38.64 1.60
N VAL A 134 42.65 37.81 0.56
CA VAL A 134 41.50 37.61 -0.32
C VAL A 134 40.37 36.92 0.43
N ALA A 135 40.64 35.84 1.16
CA ALA A 135 39.66 35.12 1.97
C ALA A 135 39.01 36.05 3.00
N LYS A 136 39.80 36.83 3.75
CA LYS A 136 39.28 37.82 4.72
C LYS A 136 38.39 38.86 4.06
N ARG A 137 38.80 39.42 2.92
CA ARG A 137 37.97 40.39 2.18
C ARG A 137 36.66 39.78 1.67
N VAL A 138 36.71 38.56 1.15
CA VAL A 138 35.51 37.83 0.69
C VAL A 138 34.59 37.50 1.86
N GLU A 139 35.14 37.07 2.99
CA GLU A 139 34.37 36.79 4.21
C GLU A 139 33.67 38.06 4.73
N GLU A 140 34.36 39.20 4.78
CA GLU A 140 33.78 40.48 5.17
C GLU A 140 32.67 40.95 4.20
N GLU A 141 32.86 40.74 2.89
CA GLU A 141 31.85 41.06 1.88
C GLU A 141 30.63 40.15 1.98
N LEU A 142 30.85 38.86 2.19
CA LEU A 142 29.78 37.90 2.42
C LEU A 142 29.07 38.25 3.73
N GLU A 143 29.78 38.57 4.80
CA GLU A 143 29.19 38.91 6.10
C GLU A 143 28.26 40.11 6.05
N LYS A 144 28.61 41.15 5.29
CA LYS A 144 27.71 42.28 5.05
C LYS A 144 26.43 41.88 4.32
N ARG A 145 26.50 40.85 3.47
CA ARG A 145 25.37 40.34 2.67
C ARG A 145 24.68 39.12 3.30
N LYS A 146 25.24 38.51 4.36
CA LYS A 146 24.72 37.30 5.02
C LYS A 146 23.29 37.54 5.47
N ASP A 147 23.05 38.63 6.17
CA ASP A 147 21.71 38.96 6.67
C ASP A 147 20.68 39.14 5.54
N GLU A 148 21.07 39.72 4.42
CA GLU A 148 20.19 39.91 3.26
C GLU A 148 19.87 38.58 2.58
N ILE A 149 20.91 37.76 2.37
CA ILE A 149 20.79 36.42 1.81
C ILE A 149 19.94 35.54 2.72
N GLU A 150 20.19 35.55 4.03
CA GLU A 150 19.44 34.78 5.02
C GLU A 150 17.97 35.19 5.04
N ARG A 151 17.66 36.50 5.02
CA ARG A 151 16.28 36.98 4.93
C ARG A 151 15.59 36.51 3.65
N GLU A 152 16.29 36.55 2.51
CA GLU A 152 15.71 36.10 1.24
C GLU A 152 15.49 34.58 1.21
N VAL A 153 16.45 33.80 1.71
CA VAL A 153 16.33 32.35 1.87
C VAL A 153 15.16 32.02 2.79
N LEU A 154 15.05 32.69 3.93
CA LEU A 154 13.93 32.49 4.86
C LEU A 154 12.59 32.81 4.20
N ARG A 155 12.48 33.93 3.46
CA ARG A 155 11.27 34.27 2.71
C ARG A 155 10.89 33.19 1.70
N ARG A 156 11.82 32.72 0.87
CA ARG A 156 11.56 31.65 -0.11
C ARG A 156 11.15 30.34 0.56
N VAL A 157 11.78 29.99 1.68
CA VAL A 157 11.42 28.79 2.47
C VAL A 157 10.04 28.93 3.08
N GLU A 158 9.69 30.10 3.62
CA GLU A 158 8.35 30.38 4.16
C GLU A 158 7.28 30.34 3.07
N GLU A 159 7.55 30.92 1.90
CA GLU A 159 6.65 30.85 0.75
C GLU A 159 6.44 29.41 0.28
N ALA A 160 7.52 28.64 0.15
CA ALA A 160 7.44 27.22 -0.19
C ALA A 160 6.65 26.42 0.86
N LYS A 161 6.90 26.66 2.16
CA LYS A 161 6.14 26.04 3.26
C LYS A 161 4.66 26.41 3.18
N ARG A 162 4.33 27.69 2.97
CA ARG A 162 2.93 28.15 2.85
C ARG A 162 2.22 27.52 1.66
N ILE A 163 2.89 27.35 0.52
CA ILE A 163 2.31 26.68 -0.64
C ILE A 163 2.03 25.22 -0.32
N MET A 164 3.01 24.51 0.26
CA MET A 164 2.84 23.11 0.66
C MET A 164 1.75 22.93 1.72
N GLU A 165 1.70 23.81 2.72
CA GLU A 165 0.67 23.79 3.78
C GLU A 165 -0.73 24.03 3.21
N LYS A 166 -0.88 24.99 2.30
CA LYS A 166 -2.16 25.25 1.63
C LYS A 166 -2.62 24.04 0.81
N GLN A 167 -1.73 23.46 0.02
CA GLN A 167 -2.04 22.25 -0.77
C GLN A 167 -2.44 21.09 0.14
N LEU A 168 -1.72 20.87 1.24
CA LEU A 168 -2.04 19.83 2.21
C LEU A 168 -3.41 20.05 2.89
N LEU A 169 -3.73 21.30 3.26
CA LEU A 169 -5.02 21.64 3.85
C LEU A 169 -6.16 21.44 2.85
N GLU A 170 -6.00 21.91 1.60
CA GLU A 170 -7.00 21.71 0.53
C GLU A 170 -7.23 20.22 0.23
N GLU A 171 -6.17 19.40 0.23
CA GLU A 171 -6.28 17.95 0.06
C GLU A 171 -7.04 17.29 1.22
N LEU A 172 -6.75 17.69 2.46
CA LEU A 172 -7.46 17.20 3.65
C LEU A 172 -8.93 17.62 3.66
N GLU A 173 -9.24 18.85 3.28
CA GLU A 173 -10.61 19.34 3.17
C GLU A 173 -11.39 18.59 2.09
N ARG A 174 -10.79 18.36 0.91
CA ARG A 174 -11.38 17.52 -0.14
C ARG A 174 -11.64 16.11 0.35
N GLN A 175 -10.69 15.48 1.05
CA GLN A 175 -10.87 14.14 1.58
C GLN A 175 -12.03 14.09 2.58
N ARG A 176 -12.12 15.05 3.50
CA ARG A 176 -13.24 15.14 4.45
C ARG A 176 -14.58 15.35 3.75
N GLN A 177 -14.64 16.23 2.74
CA GLN A 177 -15.86 16.45 1.96
C GLN A 177 -16.27 15.18 1.21
N ALA A 178 -15.33 14.51 0.55
CA ALA A 178 -15.59 13.26 -0.15
C ALA A 178 -16.05 12.14 0.80
N GLU A 179 -15.49 12.05 2.01
CA GLU A 179 -15.94 11.10 3.03
C GLU A 179 -17.36 11.40 3.51
N LEU A 180 -17.69 12.66 3.76
CA LEU A 180 -19.03 13.08 4.15
C LEU A 180 -20.05 12.86 3.03
N GLU A 181 -19.71 13.18 1.79
CA GLU A 181 -20.55 12.92 0.62
C GLU A 181 -20.76 11.43 0.40
N ALA A 182 -19.70 10.61 0.53
CA ALA A 182 -19.82 9.16 0.44
C ALA A 182 -20.70 8.58 1.57
N GLN A 183 -20.63 9.14 2.78
CA GLN A 183 -21.53 8.75 3.88
C GLN A 183 -22.97 9.15 3.58
N LYS A 184 -23.21 10.38 3.12
CA LYS A 184 -24.56 10.85 2.74
C LYS A 184 -25.15 10.02 1.61
N ALA A 185 -24.39 9.73 0.56
CA ALA A 185 -24.83 8.90 -0.55
C ALA A 185 -25.21 7.49 -0.08
N ARG A 186 -24.41 6.89 0.82
CA ARG A 186 -24.76 5.58 1.42
C ARG A 186 -26.03 5.66 2.27
N GLU A 187 -26.20 6.72 3.04
CA GLU A 187 -27.41 6.93 3.85
C GLU A 187 -28.64 7.13 2.96
N GLU A 188 -28.53 7.88 1.88
CA GLU A 188 -29.60 8.09 0.89
C GLU A 188 -29.97 6.78 0.18
N GLU A 189 -28.99 5.97 -0.23
CA GLU A 189 -29.25 4.63 -0.77
C GLU A 189 -29.92 3.70 0.24
N GLU A 190 -29.57 3.78 1.53
CA GLU A 190 -30.24 3.00 2.56
C GLU A 190 -31.67 3.49 2.79
N LYS A 191 -31.89 4.81 2.76
CA LYS A 191 -33.23 5.42 2.87
C LYS A 191 -34.09 5.02 1.68
N SER A 192 -33.59 5.10 0.45
CA SER A 192 -34.35 4.69 -0.73
C SER A 192 -34.72 3.20 -0.67
N LYS A 193 -33.79 2.33 -0.26
CA LYS A 193 -34.06 0.90 -0.06
C LYS A 193 -35.13 0.67 1.02
N ARG A 194 -35.10 1.45 2.12
CA ARG A 194 -36.14 1.36 3.17
C ARG A 194 -37.50 1.82 2.67
N GLU A 195 -37.56 2.93 1.94
CA GLU A 195 -38.79 3.44 1.34
C GLU A 195 -39.36 2.47 0.30
N GLU A 196 -38.52 1.84 -0.51
CA GLU A 196 -38.93 0.79 -1.45
C GLU A 196 -39.52 -0.42 -0.73
N LEU A 197 -38.85 -0.88 0.34
CA LEU A 197 -39.38 -1.97 1.17
C LEU A 197 -40.70 -1.59 1.84
N GLU A 198 -40.82 -0.36 2.34
CA GLU A 198 -42.05 0.14 2.94
C GLU A 198 -43.19 0.20 1.91
N LYS A 199 -42.93 0.69 0.70
CA LYS A 199 -43.91 0.66 -0.40
C LYS A 199 -44.38 -0.76 -0.70
N ILE A 200 -43.46 -1.72 -0.79
CA ILE A 200 -43.80 -3.13 -1.02
C ILE A 200 -44.66 -3.69 0.13
N LEU A 201 -44.33 -3.37 1.38
CA LEU A 201 -45.10 -3.81 2.54
C LEU A 201 -46.51 -3.19 2.55
N VAL A 202 -46.64 -1.90 2.24
CA VAL A 202 -47.95 -1.23 2.12
C VAL A 202 -48.79 -1.86 1.02
N GLU A 203 -48.22 -2.10 -0.16
CA GLU A 203 -48.92 -2.77 -1.25
C GLU A 203 -49.32 -4.22 -0.90
N ASN A 204 -48.46 -4.95 -0.19
CA ASN A 204 -48.77 -6.30 0.27
C ASN A 204 -49.91 -6.29 1.29
N ASN A 205 -49.85 -5.41 2.29
CA ASN A 205 -50.90 -5.22 3.28
C ASN A 205 -52.22 -4.82 2.64
N ARG A 206 -52.19 -3.94 1.62
CA ARG A 206 -53.36 -3.57 0.85
C ARG A 206 -53.97 -4.76 0.12
N LYS A 207 -53.14 -5.60 -0.53
CA LYS A 207 -53.61 -6.84 -1.19
C LYS A 207 -54.22 -7.82 -0.19
N ILE A 208 -53.66 -7.94 1.01
CA ILE A 208 -54.22 -8.78 2.09
C ILE A 208 -55.57 -8.22 2.53
N ALA A 209 -55.66 -6.92 2.78
CA ALA A 209 -56.90 -6.26 3.20
C ALA A 209 -57.99 -6.41 2.12
N ASP A 210 -57.65 -6.18 0.85
CA ASP A 210 -58.57 -6.36 -0.28
C ASP A 210 -59.04 -7.81 -0.42
N ALA A 211 -58.14 -8.79 -0.22
CA ALA A 211 -58.50 -10.20 -0.23
C ALA A 211 -59.42 -10.58 0.94
N GLN A 212 -59.14 -10.08 2.14
CA GLN A 212 -60.00 -10.28 3.32
C GLN A 212 -61.37 -9.63 3.13
N ALA A 213 -61.43 -8.43 2.55
CA ALA A 213 -62.68 -7.74 2.26
C ALA A 213 -63.53 -8.52 1.25
N LYS A 214 -62.92 -9.07 0.18
CA LYS A 214 -63.62 -9.93 -0.78
C LYS A 214 -64.16 -11.21 -0.14
N LEU A 215 -63.36 -11.88 0.68
CA LEU A 215 -63.80 -13.07 1.41
C LEU A 215 -64.97 -12.75 2.35
N ALA A 216 -64.92 -11.61 3.06
CA ALA A 216 -66.02 -11.17 3.90
C ALA A 216 -67.29 -10.83 3.09
N GLU A 217 -67.14 -10.20 1.93
CA GLU A 217 -68.24 -9.91 1.01
C GLU A 217 -68.88 -11.20 0.47
N GLU A 218 -68.08 -12.18 0.06
CA GLU A 218 -68.56 -13.50 -0.38
C GLU A 218 -69.31 -14.23 0.74
N GLN A 219 -68.78 -14.22 1.97
CA GLN A 219 -69.45 -14.78 3.14
C GLN A 219 -70.81 -14.11 3.39
N LEU A 220 -70.87 -12.77 3.32
CA LEU A 220 -72.12 -12.02 3.45
C LEU A 220 -73.12 -12.38 2.35
N ARG A 221 -72.68 -12.50 1.08
CA ARG A 221 -73.54 -12.92 -0.03
C ARG A 221 -74.14 -14.31 0.18
N ILE A 222 -73.34 -15.26 0.66
CA ILE A 222 -73.82 -16.62 0.99
C ILE A 222 -74.90 -16.56 2.07
N VAL A 223 -74.70 -15.77 3.12
CA VAL A 223 -75.69 -15.62 4.21
C VAL A 223 -76.98 -14.94 3.71
N GLU A 224 -76.86 -13.90 2.88
CA GLU A 224 -78.01 -13.25 2.25
C GLU A 224 -78.78 -14.19 1.31
N GLU A 225 -78.07 -15.02 0.53
CA GLU A 225 -78.69 -16.02 -0.33
C GLU A 225 -79.38 -17.11 0.48
N GLN A 226 -78.76 -17.61 1.54
CA GLN A 226 -79.40 -18.55 2.47
C GLN A 226 -80.66 -17.94 3.10
N ARG A 227 -80.63 -16.66 3.46
CA ARG A 227 -81.81 -15.93 3.97
C ARG A 227 -82.91 -15.85 2.92
N LYS A 228 -82.59 -15.54 1.66
CA LYS A 228 -83.56 -15.52 0.54
C LYS A 228 -84.18 -16.89 0.31
N ILE A 229 -83.36 -17.95 0.25
CA ILE A 229 -83.84 -19.33 0.09
C ILE A 229 -84.78 -19.70 1.25
N HIS A 230 -84.45 -19.31 2.48
CA HIS A 230 -85.31 -19.55 3.64
C HIS A 230 -86.63 -18.78 3.53
N GLU A 231 -86.60 -17.50 3.14
CA GLU A 231 -87.80 -16.69 2.91
C GLU A 231 -88.69 -17.26 1.80
N GLU A 232 -88.09 -17.74 0.70
CA GLU A 232 -88.80 -18.41 -0.40
C GLU A 232 -89.41 -19.75 0.04
N ARG A 233 -88.68 -20.57 0.80
CA ARG A 233 -89.21 -21.82 1.37
C ARG A 233 -90.41 -21.56 2.27
N MET A 234 -90.34 -20.55 3.14
CA MET A 234 -91.47 -20.18 4.01
C MET A 234 -92.68 -19.69 3.20
N LYS A 235 -92.47 -18.92 2.12
CA LYS A 235 -93.56 -18.51 1.21
C LYS A 235 -94.19 -19.70 0.51
N LEU A 236 -93.38 -20.60 -0.05
CA LEU A 236 -93.86 -21.79 -0.76
C LEU A 236 -94.61 -22.74 0.19
N GLU A 237 -94.16 -22.86 1.43
CA GLU A 237 -94.86 -23.64 2.47
C GLU A 237 -96.20 -23.00 2.85
N GLN A 238 -96.24 -21.67 3.03
CA GLN A 238 -97.49 -20.94 3.24
C GLN A 238 -98.46 -21.09 2.07
N GLU A 239 -97.97 -21.04 0.83
CA GLU A 239 -98.77 -21.27 -0.38
C GLU A 239 -99.31 -22.71 -0.45
N ARG A 240 -98.48 -23.72 -0.17
CA ARG A 240 -98.96 -25.13 -0.07
C ARG A 240 -100.02 -25.28 1.01
N GLN A 241 -99.86 -24.66 2.18
CA GLN A 241 -100.87 -24.70 3.23
C GLN A 241 -102.16 -23.99 2.82
N ARG A 242 -102.07 -22.86 2.09
CA ARG A 242 -103.25 -22.17 1.53
C ARG A 242 -103.96 -23.04 0.50
N GLN A 243 -103.22 -23.63 -0.44
CA GLN A 243 -103.76 -24.56 -1.43
C GLN A 243 -104.43 -25.75 -0.77
N GLN A 244 -103.79 -26.39 0.22
CA GLN A 244 -104.42 -27.48 0.98
C GLN A 244 -105.71 -27.04 1.69
N LYS A 245 -105.75 -25.83 2.28
CA LYS A 245 -106.96 -25.28 2.89
C LYS A 245 -108.05 -25.00 1.86
N GLU A 246 -107.68 -24.50 0.68
CA GLU A 246 -108.60 -24.24 -0.44
C GLU A 246 -109.13 -25.54 -1.05
N GLU A 247 -108.28 -26.54 -1.28
CA GLU A 247 -108.65 -27.88 -1.72
C GLU A 247 -109.58 -28.56 -0.71
N GLN A 248 -109.22 -28.54 0.59
CA GLN A 248 -110.11 -29.02 1.65
C GLN A 248 -111.45 -28.28 1.64
N ARG A 249 -111.46 -26.97 1.40
CA ARG A 249 -112.68 -26.17 1.32
C ARG A 249 -113.53 -26.50 0.10
N ILE A 250 -112.91 -26.79 -1.05
CA ILE A 250 -113.59 -27.27 -2.26
C ILE A 250 -114.23 -28.64 -2.00
N ILE A 251 -113.48 -29.57 -1.42
CA ILE A 251 -113.94 -30.94 -1.09
C ILE A 251 -115.05 -30.92 -0.02
N LEU A 252 -114.90 -30.13 1.04
CA LEU A 252 -115.92 -29.95 2.09
C LEU A 252 -117.13 -29.12 1.65
N GLY A 253 -117.13 -28.54 0.44
CA GLY A 253 -118.26 -27.76 -0.09
C GLY A 253 -118.59 -26.48 0.69
N LYS A 254 -117.68 -25.99 1.54
CA LYS A 254 -117.91 -24.83 2.41
C LYS A 254 -117.66 -23.52 1.66
N GLY A 255 -118.72 -22.71 1.54
CA GLY A 255 -118.69 -21.38 0.93
C GLY A 255 -118.69 -21.43 -0.60
N LYS A 256 -119.89 -21.51 -1.19
CA LYS A 256 -120.21 -21.36 -2.64
C LYS A 256 -119.31 -22.12 -3.65
N SER A 257 -118.46 -23.05 -3.22
CA SER A 257 -117.48 -23.75 -4.07
C SER A 257 -118.08 -24.84 -4.94
N ARG A 258 -119.29 -25.33 -4.61
CA ARG A 258 -119.99 -26.37 -5.35
C ARG A 258 -120.61 -25.77 -6.61
N PRO A 259 -120.14 -26.09 -7.82
CA PRO A 259 -120.68 -25.54 -9.05
C PRO A 259 -122.16 -25.92 -9.16
N LYS A 260 -123.02 -24.93 -9.37
CA LYS A 260 -124.44 -25.17 -9.62
C LYS A 260 -124.58 -25.81 -11.01
N LEU A 261 -124.65 -27.13 -11.04
CA LEU A 261 -125.05 -27.88 -12.24
C LEU A 261 -126.52 -27.56 -12.53
N SER A 262 -126.77 -26.68 -13.48
CA SER A 262 -128.11 -26.47 -14.05
C SER A 262 -128.38 -27.57 -15.07
N PHE A 263 -129.13 -28.60 -14.67
CA PHE A 263 -129.65 -29.59 -15.60
C PHE A 263 -130.95 -29.06 -16.23
N SER A 264 -130.91 -28.76 -17.53
CA SER A 264 -132.14 -28.55 -18.31
C SER A 264 -132.74 -29.92 -18.64
N LEU A 265 -133.84 -30.29 -17.99
CA LEU A 265 -134.66 -31.42 -18.43
C LEU A 265 -135.35 -30.99 -19.73
N LYS A 266 -134.88 -31.52 -20.87
CA LYS A 266 -135.65 -31.48 -22.12
C LYS A 266 -136.84 -32.43 -21.92
N ALA A 267 -138.03 -31.88 -21.71
CA ALA A 267 -139.26 -32.64 -21.86
C ALA A 267 -139.43 -32.94 -23.36
N THR A 268 -139.42 -34.22 -23.71
CA THR A 268 -139.83 -34.70 -25.02
C THR A 268 -141.23 -35.29 -24.89
N GLU A 269 -142.19 -34.66 -25.57
CA GLU A 269 -143.50 -35.21 -25.93
C GLU A 269 -143.36 -36.45 -26.83
#